data_AF-A0A914D4R5-F1
#
_entry.id   AF-A0A914D4R5-F1
#
_cell.length_a   1.000
_cell.length_b   1.000
_cell.length_c   1.000
_cell.angle_alpha   90.00
_cell.angle_beta   90.00
_cell.angle_gamma   90.00
#
_symmetry.space_group_name_H-M   'P 1'
#
loop_
_entity.id
_entity.type
_entity.pdbx_description
1 polymer ?
#
loop_
_entity_poly.entity_id
_entity_poly.type
_entity_poly.pdbx_seq_one_letter_code
_entity_poly.pdbx_strand_id
1 'polypeptide(L)'
;MTETAVRSNITLKGSAQMIREFFFYGINSILYQRGIYPSDNFDRVKQYGITLLVNRDHKLQQFLKPLLEQVEHWLSKRLLKKLILVLSDVSTKEVLERWQFDIENEAIDGEETTQDEKKVKQGIADVIK
;
A
#
# COMPACT_ATOMS: atom_id res chain seq x y z
N MET A 1 17.50 11.31 33.14
CA MET A 1 16.67 11.39 31.92
C MET A 1 16.27 9.97 31.58
N THR A 2 15.00 9.63 31.75
CA THR A 2 14.49 8.28 31.47
C THR A 2 14.35 8.11 29.96
N GLU A 3 15.21 7.29 29.38
CA GLU A 3 15.15 6.87 27.99
C GLU A 3 13.93 5.96 27.82
N THR A 4 12.85 6.49 27.26
CA THR A 4 11.66 5.72 26.92
C THR A 4 12.04 4.77 25.79
N ALA A 5 12.29 3.50 26.13
CA ALA A 5 12.49 2.44 25.14
C ALA A 5 11.26 2.38 24.22
N VAL A 6 11.42 2.86 22.98
CA VAL A 6 10.42 2.73 21.93
C VAL A 6 10.32 1.23 21.63
N ARG A 7 9.26 0.58 22.11
CA ARG A 7 8.98 -0.83 21.84
C ARG A 7 8.81 -1.01 20.34
N SER A 8 9.88 -1.45 19.68
CA SER A 8 9.95 -1.66 18.23
C SER A 8 9.44 -3.05 17.89
N ASN A 9 8.29 -3.45 18.45
CA ASN A 9 7.72 -4.77 18.18
C ASN A 9 6.63 -4.66 17.13
N ILE A 10 6.92 -5.10 15.91
CA ILE A 10 5.98 -5.07 14.80
C ILE A 10 5.14 -6.33 14.87
N THR A 11 3.89 -6.19 15.30
CA THR A 11 2.94 -7.30 15.32
C THR A 11 2.47 -7.62 13.90
N LEU A 12 1.96 -8.84 13.67
CA LEU A 12 1.31 -9.21 12.41
C LEU A 12 0.18 -8.24 12.02
N LYS A 13 -0.55 -7.73 13.03
CA LYS A 13 -1.60 -6.73 12.82
C LYS A 13 -1.00 -5.36 12.41
N GLY A 14 0.09 -4.96 13.06
CA GLY A 14 0.80 -3.72 12.72
C GLY A 14 1.41 -3.76 11.31
N SER A 15 2.00 -4.88 10.91
CA SER A 15 2.51 -5.08 9.54
C SER A 15 1.38 -5.13 8.51
N ALA A 16 0.26 -5.80 8.79
CA ALA A 16 -0.91 -5.79 7.91
C ALA A 16 -1.46 -4.37 7.68
N GLN A 17 -1.54 -3.56 8.73
CA GLN A 17 -1.96 -2.16 8.62
C GLN A 17 -0.97 -1.33 7.78
N MET A 18 0.33 -1.54 7.97
CA MET A 18 1.37 -0.83 7.23
C MET A 18 1.37 -1.19 5.74
N ILE A 19 1.19 -2.48 5.41
CA ILE A 19 1.05 -2.95 4.02
C ILE A 19 -0.23 -2.41 3.40
N ARG A 20 -1.34 -2.31 4.14
CA ARG A 20 -2.56 -1.65 3.67
C ARG A 20 -2.31 -0.20 3.29
N GLU A 21 -1.60 0.56 4.13
CA GLU A 21 -1.25 1.95 3.82
C GLU A 21 -0.32 2.05 2.61
N PHE A 22 0.66 1.14 2.50
CA PHE A 22 1.50 1.02 1.30
C PHE A 22 0.64 0.85 0.04
N PHE A 23 -0.34 -0.06 0.04
CA PHE A 23 -1.22 -0.25 -1.11
C PHE A 23 -2.11 0.96 -1.39
N PHE A 24 -2.62 1.63 -0.35
CA PHE A 24 -3.40 2.86 -0.53
C PHE A 24 -2.60 3.92 -1.30
N TYR A 25 -1.39 4.22 -0.84
CA TYR A 25 -0.56 5.23 -1.48
C TYR A 25 -0.01 4.77 -2.83
N GLY A 26 0.42 3.51 -2.95
CA GLY A 26 0.92 2.96 -4.19
C GLY A 26 -0.12 2.98 -5.32
N ILE A 27 -1.37 2.61 -5.03
CA ILE A 27 -2.47 2.70 -6.00
C ILE A 27 -2.72 4.15 -6.41
N ASN A 28 -2.80 5.09 -5.45
CA ASN A 28 -2.99 6.50 -5.78
C ASN A 28 -1.85 7.08 -6.64
N SER A 29 -0.60 6.69 -6.34
CA SER A 29 0.57 7.09 -7.14
C SER A 29 0.49 6.57 -8.58
N ILE A 30 0.15 5.29 -8.79
CA ILE A 30 0.00 4.73 -10.13
C ILE A 30 -1.12 5.45 -10.90
N LEU A 31 -2.26 5.70 -10.26
CA LEU A 31 -3.38 6.42 -10.88
C LEU A 31 -3.00 7.84 -11.30
N TYR A 32 -2.16 8.52 -10.51
CA TYR A 32 -1.65 9.85 -10.83
C TYR A 32 -0.62 9.82 -11.97
N GLN A 33 0.43 9.02 -11.83
CA GLN A 33 1.55 8.96 -12.80
C GLN A 33 1.11 8.49 -14.19
N ARG A 34 0.11 7.61 -14.26
CA ARG A 34 -0.47 7.12 -15.53
C ARG A 34 -1.62 7.98 -16.06
N GLY A 35 -1.99 9.05 -15.35
CA GLY A 35 -3.04 9.97 -15.78
C GLY A 35 -4.42 9.33 -15.87
N ILE A 36 -4.68 8.28 -15.08
CA ILE A 36 -6.00 7.61 -15.05
C ILE A 36 -7.07 8.55 -14.48
N TYR A 37 -6.67 9.41 -13.54
CA TYR A 37 -7.48 10.51 -13.04
C TYR A 37 -6.77 11.85 -13.29
N PRO A 38 -7.52 12.96 -13.46
CA PRO A 38 -6.93 14.28 -13.62
C PRO A 38 -6.04 14.66 -12.44
N SER A 39 -4.92 15.34 -12.70
CA SER A 39 -3.97 15.79 -11.67
C SER A 39 -4.62 16.63 -10.58
N ASP A 40 -5.63 17.41 -10.96
CA ASP A 40 -6.29 18.40 -10.12
C ASP A 40 -7.19 17.73 -9.07
N ASN A 41 -7.49 16.44 -9.25
CA ASN A 41 -8.22 15.61 -8.30
C ASN A 41 -7.33 15.00 -7.22
N PHE A 42 -6.03 15.35 -7.15
CA PHE A 42 -5.14 14.82 -6.14
C PHE A 42 -4.70 15.88 -5.14
N ASP A 43 -4.86 15.58 -3.85
CA ASP A 43 -4.38 16.41 -2.75
C ASP A 43 -3.01 15.92 -2.27
N ARG A 44 -2.17 16.85 -1.83
CA ARG A 44 -0.85 16.54 -1.26
C ARG A 44 -0.98 16.16 0.20
N VAL A 45 -0.54 14.96 0.55
CA VAL A 45 -0.54 14.43 1.92
C VAL A 45 0.90 14.16 2.34
N LYS A 46 1.31 14.69 3.50
CA LYS A 46 2.62 14.35 4.08
C LYS A 46 2.48 13.10 4.92
N GLN A 47 3.17 12.03 4.55
CA GLN A 47 3.21 10.78 5.32
C GLN A 47 4.60 10.17 5.23
N TYR A 48 5.08 9.58 6.32
CA TYR A 48 6.42 8.98 6.39
C TYR A 48 7.58 9.91 5.98
N GLY A 49 7.41 11.23 6.17
CA GLY A 49 8.40 12.24 5.80
C GLY A 49 8.44 12.56 4.29
N ILE A 50 7.57 11.98 3.48
CA ILE A 50 7.44 12.24 2.04
C ILE A 50 6.08 12.87 1.71
N THR A 51 6.02 13.60 0.60
CA THR A 51 4.76 14.16 0.09
C THR A 51 4.18 13.19 -0.93
N LEU A 52 2.98 12.71 -0.64
CA LEU A 52 2.21 11.76 -1.43
C LEU A 52 1.03 12.46 -2.07
N LEU A 53 0.51 11.89 -3.14
CA LEU A 53 -0.69 12.37 -3.82
C LEU A 53 -1.82 11.38 -3.55
N VAL A 54 -2.96 11.89 -3.11
CA VAL A 54 -4.14 11.09 -2.81
C VAL A 54 -5.32 11.67 -3.57
N ASN A 55 -6.02 10.83 -4.31
CA ASN A 55 -7.17 11.25 -5.10
C ASN A 55 -8.35 11.60 -4.19
N ARG A 56 -9.03 12.72 -4.44
CA ARG A 56 -10.18 13.20 -3.64
C ARG A 56 -11.54 12.79 -4.19
N ASP A 57 -11.59 12.08 -5.31
CA ASP A 57 -12.85 11.59 -5.89
C ASP A 57 -13.55 10.62 -4.93
N HIS A 58 -14.77 10.96 -4.54
CA HIS A 58 -15.53 10.21 -3.56
C HIS A 58 -15.84 8.78 -4.02
N LYS A 59 -16.05 8.54 -5.31
CA LYS A 59 -16.38 7.19 -5.82
C LYS A 59 -15.15 6.29 -5.73
N LEU A 60 -13.97 6.81 -6.10
CA LEU A 60 -12.72 6.07 -5.96
C LEU A 60 -12.42 5.77 -4.48
N GLN A 61 -12.59 6.75 -3.59
CA GLN A 61 -12.38 6.54 -2.15
C GLN A 61 -13.35 5.50 -1.58
N GLN A 62 -14.62 5.54 -1.99
CA GLN A 62 -15.63 4.56 -1.60
C GLN A 62 -15.34 3.16 -2.14
N PHE A 63 -14.68 3.05 -3.30
CA PHE A 63 -14.23 1.78 -3.86
C PHE A 63 -13.00 1.23 -3.13
N LEU A 64 -11.97 2.06 -2.93
CA LEU A 64 -10.70 1.62 -2.34
C LEU A 64 -10.83 1.27 -0.86
N LYS A 65 -11.65 1.98 -0.09
CA LYS A 65 -11.79 1.75 1.36
C LYS A 65 -12.15 0.30 1.72
N PRO A 66 -13.27 -0.27 1.27
CA PRO A 66 -13.64 -1.65 1.61
C PRO A 66 -12.68 -2.68 1.01
N LEU A 67 -12.11 -2.41 -0.17
CA LEU A 67 -11.09 -3.26 -0.77
C LEU A 67 -9.86 -3.38 0.13
N LEU A 68 -9.35 -2.24 0.62
CA LEU A 68 -8.15 -2.18 1.45
C LEU A 68 -8.39 -2.72 2.86
N GLU A 69 -9.57 -2.51 3.43
CA GLU A 69 -9.99 -3.17 4.69
C GLU A 69 -9.99 -4.69 4.55
N GLN A 70 -10.50 -5.21 3.42
CA GLN A 70 -10.48 -6.64 3.13
C GLN A 70 -9.06 -7.18 2.90
N VAL A 71 -8.19 -6.40 2.25
CA VAL A 71 -6.77 -6.72 2.08
C VAL A 71 -6.07 -6.83 3.44
N GLU A 72 -6.27 -5.87 4.35
CA GLU A 72 -5.73 -5.91 5.71
C GLU A 72 -6.19 -7.17 6.47
N HIS A 73 -7.47 -7.52 6.33
CA HIS A 73 -8.02 -8.73 6.93
C HIS A 73 -7.34 -10.00 6.39
N TRP A 74 -7.14 -10.09 5.08
CA TRP A 74 -6.46 -11.25 4.47
C TRP A 74 -4.98 -11.31 4.80
N LEU A 75 -4.29 -10.18 4.88
CA LEU A 75 -2.89 -10.09 5.32
C LEU A 75 -2.74 -10.58 6.76
N SER A 76 -3.62 -10.12 7.67
CA SER A 76 -3.62 -10.54 9.08
C SER A 76 -3.83 -12.04 9.25
N LYS A 77 -4.50 -12.69 8.28
CA LYS A 77 -4.73 -14.13 8.24
C LYS A 77 -3.73 -14.89 7.37
N ARG A 78 -2.75 -14.21 6.76
CA ARG A 78 -1.76 -14.79 5.83
C ARG A 78 -2.40 -15.47 4.60
N LEU A 79 -3.56 -14.98 4.19
CA LEU A 79 -4.33 -15.53 3.06
C LEU A 79 -4.04 -14.82 1.73
N LEU A 80 -3.51 -13.59 1.78
CA LEU A 80 -3.17 -12.83 0.59
C LEU A 80 -1.78 -13.23 0.10
N LYS A 81 -1.70 -13.69 -1.16
CA LYS A 81 -0.44 -14.05 -1.82
C LYS A 81 0.04 -13.00 -2.81
N LYS A 82 -0.90 -12.37 -3.52
CA LYS A 82 -0.61 -11.39 -4.57
C LYS A 82 -1.72 -10.35 -4.62
N LEU A 83 -1.36 -9.09 -4.86
CA LEU A 83 -2.28 -8.04 -5.26
C LEU A 83 -1.84 -7.54 -6.65
N ILE A 84 -2.78 -7.43 -7.59
CA ILE A 84 -2.45 -7.09 -8.98
C ILE A 84 -3.37 -5.97 -9.46
N LEU A 85 -2.78 -4.84 -9.85
CA LEU A 85 -3.47 -3.73 -10.51
C LEU A 85 -3.21 -3.81 -12.01
N VAL A 86 -4.28 -3.94 -12.78
CA VAL A 86 -4.22 -4.03 -14.24
C VAL A 86 -4.75 -2.74 -14.84
N LEU A 87 -3.97 -2.16 -15.76
CA LEU A 87 -4.41 -1.05 -16.59
C LEU A 87 -4.69 -1.58 -17.99
N SER A 88 -5.91 -1.36 -18.47
CA SER A 88 -6.36 -1.83 -19.77
C SER A 88 -6.99 -0.70 -20.57
N ASP A 89 -6.86 -0.75 -21.88
CA ASP A 89 -7.60 0.16 -22.76
C ASP A 89 -9.11 -0.06 -22.61
N VAL A 90 -9.86 1.04 -22.49
CA VAL A 90 -11.30 0.98 -22.23
C VAL A 90 -12.07 0.43 -23.43
N SER A 91 -11.60 0.67 -24.65
CA SER A 91 -12.24 0.32 -25.91
C SER A 91 -11.86 -1.10 -26.35
N THR A 92 -10.56 -1.42 -26.39
CA THR A 92 -10.05 -2.70 -26.91
C THR A 92 -10.00 -3.79 -25.84
N LYS A 93 -10.02 -3.43 -24.55
CA LYS A 93 -9.77 -4.33 -23.40
C LYS A 93 -8.37 -4.93 -23.37
N GLU A 94 -7.46 -4.42 -24.19
CA GLU A 94 -6.06 -4.83 -24.18
C GLU A 94 -5.41 -4.43 -22.87
N VAL A 95 -4.64 -5.35 -22.27
CA VAL A 95 -3.87 -5.08 -21.05
C VAL A 95 -2.61 -4.31 -21.44
N LEU A 96 -2.51 -3.06 -20.99
CA LEU A 96 -1.38 -2.19 -21.24
C LEU A 96 -0.30 -2.35 -20.16
N GLU A 97 -0.72 -2.43 -18.90
CA GLU A 97 0.18 -2.60 -17.77
C GLU A 97 -0.38 -3.54 -16.71
N ARG A 98 0.52 -4.24 -16.02
CA ARG A 98 0.20 -5.13 -14.90
C ARG A 98 1.19 -4.89 -13.76
N TRP A 99 0.71 -4.22 -12.72
CA TRP A 99 1.46 -3.97 -11.50
C TRP A 99 1.18 -5.10 -10.52
N GLN A 100 2.16 -5.96 -10.27
CA GLN A 100 2.03 -7.12 -9.39
C GLN A 100 2.81 -6.90 -8.10
N PHE A 101 2.12 -7.05 -6.98
CA PHE A 101 2.69 -7.03 -5.64
C PHE A 101 2.59 -8.44 -5.07
N ASP A 102 3.72 -9.14 -5.05
CA ASP A 102 3.83 -10.46 -4.44
C ASP A 102 4.04 -10.29 -2.93
N ILE A 103 3.26 -11.03 -2.15
CA ILE A 103 3.31 -11.00 -0.69
C ILE A 103 3.86 -12.33 -0.20
N GLU A 104 5.01 -12.25 0.45
CA GLU A 104 5.66 -13.37 1.11
C GLU A 104 5.29 -13.33 2.59
N ASN A 105 4.60 -14.37 3.04
CA ASN A 105 4.32 -14.56 4.46
C ASN A 105 5.44 -15.42 5.05
N GLU A 106 6.30 -14.84 5.89
CA GLU A 106 7.34 -15.60 6.60
C GLU A 106 6.68 -16.69 7.47
N ALA A 107 7.18 -17.93 7.40
CA ALA A 107 6.65 -19.05 8.17
C ALA A 107 6.82 -18.79 9.68
N ILE A 108 5.87 -19.26 10.48
CA ILE A 108 5.88 -19.09 11.95
C ILE A 108 6.86 -20.11 12.56
N ASP A 109 8.15 -19.92 12.39
CA ASP A 109 9.13 -20.56 13.26
C ASP A 109 9.40 -19.63 14.45
N GLY A 110 8.39 -19.40 15.28
CA GLY A 110 8.50 -18.87 16.66
C GLY A 110 9.18 -17.51 16.88
N GLU A 111 9.79 -16.88 15.88
CA GLU A 111 10.55 -15.65 16.01
C GLU A 111 9.70 -14.51 15.44
N GLU A 112 9.39 -13.53 16.30
CA GLU A 112 8.84 -12.25 15.87
C GLU A 112 9.87 -11.57 14.97
N THR A 113 9.68 -11.66 13.65
CA THR A 113 10.55 -10.94 12.71
C THR A 113 10.25 -9.45 12.80
N THR A 114 11.24 -8.71 13.27
CA THR A 114 11.31 -7.25 13.27
C THR A 114 11.54 -6.78 11.83
N GLN A 115 10.49 -6.83 11.00
CA GLN A 115 10.59 -6.33 9.63
C GLN A 115 10.55 -4.79 9.65
N ASP A 116 11.73 -4.18 9.55
CA ASP A 116 11.97 -2.74 9.64
C ASP A 116 10.89 -1.88 8.94
N GLU A 117 10.24 -0.99 9.69
CA GLU A 117 9.44 0.13 9.16
C GLU A 117 10.14 0.85 7.99
N LYS A 118 11.47 0.89 8.01
CA LYS A 118 12.28 1.47 6.94
C LYS A 118 12.10 0.75 5.61
N LYS A 119 11.98 -0.59 5.57
CA LYS A 119 11.77 -1.33 4.32
C LYS A 119 10.42 -1.02 3.71
N VAL A 120 9.38 -0.87 4.53
CA VAL A 120 8.05 -0.49 4.03
C VAL A 120 8.06 0.96 3.51
N LYS A 121 8.68 1.88 4.25
CA LYS A 121 8.88 3.28 3.79
C LYS A 121 9.70 3.35 2.49
N GLN A 122 10.72 2.50 2.35
CA GLN A 122 11.54 2.39 1.14
C GLN A 122 10.71 1.88 -0.04
N GLY A 123 9.90 0.83 0.16
CA GLY A 123 9.01 0.32 -0.87
C GLY A 123 8.02 1.39 -1.36
N ILE A 124 7.44 2.18 -0.44
CA ILE A 124 6.59 3.33 -0.82
C ILE A 124 7.38 4.29 -1.73
N ALA A 125 8.60 4.65 -1.35
CA ALA A 125 9.46 5.54 -2.14
C ALA A 125 9.80 4.97 -3.52
N ASP A 126 10.02 3.65 -3.64
CA ASP A 126 10.36 2.99 -4.90
C ASP A 126 9.17 2.93 -5.86
N VAL A 127 7.92 2.91 -5.36
CA VAL A 127 6.70 3.02 -6.20
C VAL A 127 6.44 4.47 -6.65
N ILE A 128 6.95 5.47 -5.91
CA ILE A 128 6.73 6.89 -6.19
C ILE A 128 7.79 7.50 -7.12
N LYS A 129 9.00 6.93 -7.13
CA LYS A 129 10.12 7.42 -7.92
C LYS A 129 10.02 7.08 -9.41
#